data_AF-A0A522VKH7-F1
#
_entry.id   AF-A0A522VKH7-F1
#
_cell.length_a   1.000
_cell.length_b   1.000
_cell.length_c   1.000
_cell.angle_alpha   90.00
_cell.angle_beta   90.00
_cell.angle_gamma   90.00
#
_symmetry.space_group_name_H-M   'P 1'
#
loop_
_entity.id
_entity.type
_entity.pdbx_description
1 polymer ?
#
loop_
_entity_poly.entity_id
_entity_poly.type
_entity_poly.pdbx_seq_one_letter_code
_entity_poly.pdbx_strand_id
1 'polypeptide(L)'
;HDDGILSDYEDAAPAALAYTHAVWGLPGDFAALHATPAMRLAWAKRKTALLIDFSHYLADKVRGYRPHIKTARNFYALPLLQPDSEEWYAQSFPEFVKNYDYVAIEAMPFMEKAEHPEPWLQQLVQRAAAVSEGLNKTVFELQAQDWNTQKPIAMEVFNRQVELLRKLGVRHLGYYPDNLFDDQPRLADLQQHFALPGKH
;
A
#
# COMPACT_ATOMS: atom_id res chain seq x y z
N HIS A 1 -11.33 -4.01 -2.43
CA HIS A 1 -10.02 -3.63 -1.87
C HIS A 1 -9.00 -4.65 -2.30
N ASP A 2 -7.72 -4.27 -2.22
CA ASP A 2 -6.51 -5.00 -2.63
C ASP A 2 -6.55 -6.50 -2.29
N ASP A 3 -6.22 -7.34 -3.26
CA ASP A 3 -6.24 -8.81 -3.18
C ASP A 3 -4.84 -9.42 -3.08
N GLY A 4 -3.79 -8.60 -3.15
CA GLY A 4 -2.40 -9.02 -3.02
C GLY A 4 -1.92 -9.11 -1.58
N ILE A 5 -2.61 -9.84 -0.70
CA ILE A 5 -2.14 -10.08 0.68
C ILE A 5 -2.31 -11.54 1.08
N LEU A 6 -1.51 -11.99 2.05
CA LEU A 6 -1.69 -13.28 2.70
C LEU A 6 -1.49 -13.08 4.20
N SER A 7 -2.53 -13.36 4.98
CA SER A 7 -2.48 -13.26 6.44
C SER A 7 -1.49 -14.26 7.06
N ASP A 8 -1.25 -14.16 8.35
CA ASP A 8 -0.46 -15.13 9.11
C ASP A 8 -1.14 -16.52 9.21
N TYR A 9 -2.39 -16.64 8.77
CA TYR A 9 -3.11 -17.91 8.62
C TYR A 9 -3.13 -18.43 7.18
N GLU A 10 -2.54 -17.70 6.23
CA GLU A 10 -2.62 -17.98 4.79
C GLU A 10 -1.25 -17.95 4.09
N ASP A 11 -1.05 -18.71 3.01
CA ASP A 11 -1.91 -19.78 2.51
C ASP A 11 -1.57 -21.10 3.22
N ALA A 12 -2.54 -21.71 3.90
CA ALA A 12 -2.40 -22.98 4.61
C ALA A 12 -2.90 -24.19 3.80
N ALA A 13 -3.20 -24.02 2.51
CA ALA A 13 -3.56 -25.13 1.63
C ALA A 13 -2.43 -26.17 1.56
N PRO A 14 -2.74 -27.47 1.38
CA PRO A 14 -1.72 -28.52 1.32
C PRO A 14 -0.61 -28.28 0.28
N ALA A 15 -0.96 -27.71 -0.86
CA ALA A 15 0.00 -27.35 -1.90
C ALA A 15 0.96 -26.22 -1.46
N ALA A 16 0.46 -25.20 -0.76
CA ALA A 16 1.27 -24.09 -0.26
C ALA A 16 2.23 -24.54 0.86
N LEU A 17 1.78 -25.42 1.75
CA LEU A 17 2.61 -26.02 2.79
C LEU A 17 3.70 -26.95 2.20
N ALA A 18 3.34 -27.77 1.21
CA ALA A 18 4.31 -28.60 0.50
C ALA A 18 5.37 -27.75 -0.22
N TYR A 19 4.96 -26.65 -0.87
CA TYR A 19 5.86 -25.69 -1.50
C TYR A 19 6.77 -24.99 -0.48
N THR A 20 6.21 -24.56 0.65
CA THR A 20 6.93 -23.94 1.76
C THR A 20 8.09 -24.82 2.23
N HIS A 21 7.85 -26.12 2.37
CA HIS A 21 8.89 -27.07 2.74
C HIS A 21 9.88 -27.33 1.61
N ALA A 22 9.39 -27.73 0.43
CA ALA A 22 10.24 -28.20 -0.65
C ALA A 22 11.10 -27.09 -1.27
N VAL A 23 10.59 -25.85 -1.33
CA VAL A 23 11.23 -24.73 -2.04
C VAL A 23 11.88 -23.74 -1.07
N TRP A 24 11.25 -23.44 0.07
CA TRP A 24 11.79 -22.46 1.01
C TRP A 24 12.59 -23.08 2.16
N GLY A 25 12.55 -24.40 2.31
CA GLY A 25 13.23 -25.11 3.41
C GLY A 25 12.67 -24.75 4.79
N LEU A 26 11.46 -24.19 4.84
CA LEU A 26 10.74 -23.89 6.07
C LEU A 26 9.89 -25.11 6.48
N PRO A 27 9.36 -25.16 7.72
CA PRO A 27 8.45 -26.24 8.11
C PRO A 27 7.25 -26.37 7.16
N GLY A 28 6.89 -27.61 6.81
CA GLY A 28 5.75 -27.94 5.95
C GLY A 28 4.43 -28.12 6.69
N ASP A 29 4.39 -27.77 7.98
CA ASP A 29 3.20 -27.84 8.81
C ASP A 29 2.88 -26.47 9.42
N PHE A 30 1.59 -26.15 9.46
CA PHE A 30 1.13 -24.83 9.91
C PHE A 30 1.49 -24.55 11.38
N ALA A 31 1.42 -25.55 12.25
CA ALA A 31 1.69 -25.37 13.68
C ALA A 31 3.13 -24.91 13.93
N ALA A 32 4.12 -25.50 13.24
CA ALA A 32 5.51 -25.07 13.32
C ALA A 32 5.74 -23.69 12.70
N LEU A 33 5.11 -23.39 11.56
CA LEU A 33 5.18 -22.06 10.93
C LEU A 33 4.61 -20.96 11.85
N HIS A 34 3.54 -21.27 12.58
CA HIS A 34 2.84 -20.33 13.45
C HIS A 34 3.37 -20.27 14.89
N ALA A 35 4.34 -21.13 15.25
CA ALA A 35 4.79 -21.35 16.63
C ALA A 35 5.40 -20.11 17.30
N THR A 36 6.05 -19.23 16.52
CA THR A 36 6.71 -18.03 17.05
C THR A 36 6.57 -16.85 16.08
N PRO A 37 6.56 -15.59 16.57
CA PRO A 37 6.57 -14.41 15.70
C PRO A 37 7.76 -14.40 14.72
N ALA A 38 8.94 -14.87 15.16
CA ALA A 38 10.11 -14.97 14.29
C ALA A 38 9.90 -15.93 13.12
N MET A 39 9.25 -17.08 13.35
CA MET A 39 8.93 -18.04 12.29
C MET A 39 7.84 -17.50 11.36
N ARG A 40 6.80 -16.86 11.90
CA ARG A 40 5.75 -16.22 11.09
C ARG A 40 6.31 -15.14 10.18
N LEU A 41 7.18 -14.27 10.70
CA LEU A 41 7.85 -13.25 9.90
C LEU A 41 8.79 -13.87 8.86
N ALA A 42 9.52 -14.94 9.19
CA ALA A 42 10.38 -15.64 8.22
C ALA A 42 9.56 -16.25 7.06
N TRP A 43 8.41 -16.83 7.37
CA TRP A 43 7.47 -17.35 6.38
C TRP A 43 6.83 -16.21 5.57
N ALA A 44 6.39 -15.14 6.23
CA ALA A 44 5.79 -13.99 5.56
C ALA A 44 6.72 -13.31 4.58
N LYS A 45 8.02 -13.15 4.90
CA LYS A 45 9.01 -12.63 3.93
C LYS A 45 9.09 -13.47 2.65
N ARG A 46 8.89 -14.79 2.75
CA ARG A 46 8.80 -15.66 1.57
C ARG A 46 7.50 -15.45 0.80
N LYS A 47 6.37 -15.28 1.49
CA LYS A 47 5.08 -14.92 0.89
C LYS A 47 5.14 -13.56 0.18
N THR A 48 5.71 -12.53 0.81
CA THR A 48 5.94 -11.21 0.22
C THR A 48 6.72 -11.33 -1.09
N ALA A 49 7.86 -12.04 -1.07
CA ALA A 49 8.67 -12.26 -2.26
C ALA A 49 7.90 -13.00 -3.36
N LEU A 50 7.16 -14.06 -3.01
CA LEU A 50 6.36 -14.82 -3.97
C LEU A 50 5.25 -13.98 -4.61
N LEU A 51 4.54 -13.16 -3.83
CA LEU A 51 3.50 -12.26 -4.35
C LEU A 51 4.08 -11.16 -5.24
N ILE A 52 5.33 -10.74 -5.01
CA ILE A 52 6.06 -9.82 -5.88
C ILE A 52 6.47 -10.53 -7.17
N ASP A 53 7.04 -11.73 -7.09
CA ASP A 53 7.43 -12.52 -8.27
C ASP A 53 6.21 -12.82 -9.16
N PHE A 54 5.06 -13.12 -8.55
CA PHE A 54 3.82 -13.33 -9.28
C PHE A 54 3.33 -12.08 -9.99
N SER A 55 3.35 -10.91 -9.33
CA SER A 55 2.92 -9.65 -9.96
C SER A 55 3.88 -9.23 -11.07
N HIS A 56 5.19 -9.50 -10.95
CA HIS A 56 6.18 -9.33 -12.01
C HIS A 56 5.89 -10.23 -13.21
N TYR A 57 5.59 -11.51 -12.96
CA TYR A 57 5.19 -12.43 -14.02
C TYR A 57 3.97 -11.89 -14.79
N LEU A 58 2.95 -11.36 -14.10
CA LEU A 58 1.79 -10.75 -14.74
C LEU A 58 2.18 -9.49 -15.55
N ALA A 59 3.00 -8.61 -14.98
CA ALA A 59 3.49 -7.41 -15.65
C ALA A 59 4.27 -7.77 -16.94
N ASP A 60 5.09 -8.81 -16.91
CA ASP A 60 5.86 -9.27 -18.07
C ASP A 60 4.98 -9.81 -19.19
N LYS A 61 3.87 -10.49 -18.85
CA LYS A 61 2.86 -10.87 -19.85
C LYS A 61 2.25 -9.65 -20.53
N VAL A 62 1.99 -8.59 -19.79
CA VAL A 62 1.47 -7.32 -20.36
C VAL A 62 2.55 -6.62 -21.19
N ARG A 63 3.81 -6.60 -20.74
CA ARG A 63 4.93 -5.99 -21.47
C ARG A 63 5.16 -6.59 -22.84
N GLY A 64 4.84 -7.87 -23.04
CA GLY A 64 4.86 -8.50 -24.36
C GLY A 64 4.02 -7.76 -25.41
N TYR A 65 2.94 -7.08 -24.99
CA TYR A 65 2.08 -6.28 -25.86
C TYR A 65 2.25 -4.76 -25.67
N ARG A 66 2.67 -4.35 -24.48
CA ARG A 66 2.85 -2.93 -24.10
C ARG A 66 4.18 -2.75 -23.37
N PRO A 67 5.32 -2.66 -24.08
CA PRO A 67 6.66 -2.73 -23.47
C PRO A 67 6.98 -1.68 -22.41
N HIS A 68 6.31 -0.52 -22.46
CA HIS A 68 6.61 0.63 -21.60
C HIS A 68 5.64 0.79 -20.42
N ILE A 69 4.85 -0.23 -20.08
CA ILE A 69 3.97 -0.14 -18.90
C ILE A 69 4.77 0.10 -17.62
N LYS A 70 4.17 0.91 -16.75
CA LYS A 70 4.61 1.11 -15.38
C LYS A 70 3.82 0.21 -14.45
N THR A 71 4.44 -0.20 -13.35
CA THR A 71 3.77 -1.00 -12.31
C THR A 71 3.52 -0.18 -11.06
N ALA A 72 2.32 -0.32 -10.52
CA ALA A 72 1.96 0.16 -9.20
C ALA A 72 1.20 -0.94 -8.47
N ARG A 73 1.31 -0.97 -7.15
CA ARG A 73 0.55 -1.88 -6.29
C ARG A 73 0.11 -1.15 -5.02
N ASN A 74 -1.11 -1.43 -4.59
CA ASN A 74 -1.63 -0.92 -3.34
C ASN A 74 -0.83 -1.48 -2.16
N PHE A 75 -0.73 -0.68 -1.11
CA PHE A 75 0.05 -0.99 0.07
C PHE A 75 -0.69 -0.47 1.30
N TYR A 76 -0.96 -1.39 2.23
CA TYR A 76 -1.60 -1.03 3.49
C TYR A 76 -0.68 -0.14 4.32
N ALA A 77 -1.24 0.80 5.08
CA ALA A 77 -0.43 1.72 5.87
C ALA A 77 0.29 1.02 7.05
N LEU A 78 -0.32 -0.02 7.63
CA LEU A 78 0.22 -0.67 8.82
C LEU A 78 1.61 -1.29 8.61
N PRO A 79 1.91 -2.03 7.52
CA PRO A 79 3.27 -2.52 7.24
C PRO A 79 4.34 -1.44 7.07
N LEU A 80 3.97 -0.18 6.82
CA LEU A 80 4.92 0.94 6.87
C LEU A 80 5.11 1.47 8.29
N LEU A 81 4.03 1.60 9.06
CA LEU A 81 4.06 2.16 10.42
C LEU A 81 4.62 1.17 11.46
N GLN A 82 4.33 -0.13 11.27
CA GLN A 82 4.72 -1.26 12.10
C GLN A 82 5.26 -2.39 11.19
N PRO A 83 6.55 -2.39 10.84
CA PRO A 83 7.11 -3.34 9.88
C PRO A 83 6.92 -4.83 10.21
N ASP A 84 6.82 -5.19 11.49
CA ASP A 84 6.57 -6.57 11.91
C ASP A 84 5.18 -7.07 11.48
N SER A 85 4.24 -6.17 11.16
CA SER A 85 2.93 -6.52 10.58
C SER A 85 3.02 -7.14 9.18
N GLU A 86 4.20 -7.13 8.55
CA GLU A 86 4.48 -7.99 7.40
C GLU A 86 4.07 -9.45 7.67
N GLU A 87 4.16 -9.93 8.93
CA GLU A 87 3.79 -11.30 9.27
C GLU A 87 2.33 -11.67 8.90
N TRP A 88 1.40 -10.69 8.96
CA TRP A 88 -0.02 -10.88 8.64
C TRP A 88 -0.54 -10.05 7.45
N TYR A 89 0.35 -9.36 6.73
CA TYR A 89 0.02 -8.68 5.47
C TYR A 89 0.74 -9.28 4.26
N ALA A 90 1.90 -9.92 4.45
CA ALA A 90 2.82 -10.29 3.38
C ALA A 90 3.14 -9.10 2.44
N GLN A 91 3.29 -7.92 3.03
CA GLN A 91 3.70 -6.69 2.37
C GLN A 91 4.90 -6.08 3.11
N SER A 92 5.89 -5.62 2.36
CA SER A 92 7.10 -4.99 2.90
C SER A 92 7.43 -3.73 2.12
N PHE A 93 7.41 -2.58 2.78
CA PHE A 93 7.58 -1.30 2.08
C PHE A 93 8.93 -1.19 1.32
N PRO A 94 10.09 -1.57 1.90
CA PRO A 94 11.35 -1.58 1.17
C PRO A 94 11.34 -2.48 -0.07
N GLU A 95 10.72 -3.66 0.00
CA GLU A 95 10.62 -4.55 -1.15
C GLU A 95 9.66 -3.98 -2.21
N PHE A 96 8.57 -3.32 -1.81
CA PHE A 96 7.67 -2.66 -2.75
C PHE A 96 8.36 -1.50 -3.49
N VAL A 97 9.07 -0.63 -2.76
CA VAL A 97 9.86 0.48 -3.35
C VAL A 97 10.92 -0.07 -4.31
N LYS A 98 11.53 -1.22 -4.01
CA LYS A 98 12.51 -1.86 -4.88
C LYS A 98 11.89 -2.44 -6.16
N ASN A 99 10.70 -3.02 -6.07
CA ASN A 99 10.14 -3.88 -7.12
C ASN A 99 9.08 -3.20 -8.03
N TYR A 100 8.42 -2.14 -7.59
CA TYR A 100 7.40 -1.47 -8.40
C TYR A 100 7.89 -0.10 -8.89
N ASP A 101 7.37 0.41 -10.02
CA ASP A 101 7.64 1.81 -10.40
C ASP A 101 7.05 2.78 -9.37
N TYR A 102 5.85 2.46 -8.86
CA TYR A 102 5.18 3.18 -7.79
C TYR A 102 4.60 2.25 -6.71
N VAL A 103 4.54 2.75 -5.47
CA VAL A 103 3.81 2.15 -4.35
C VAL A 103 2.62 3.05 -4.06
N ALA A 104 1.41 2.52 -4.11
CA ALA A 104 0.20 3.27 -3.78
C ALA A 104 -0.18 2.99 -2.32
N ILE A 105 0.26 3.84 -1.39
CA ILE A 105 -0.10 3.65 0.01
C ILE A 105 -1.52 4.15 0.23
N GLU A 106 -2.34 3.31 0.84
CA GLU A 106 -3.67 3.65 1.32
C GLU A 106 -3.55 4.59 2.55
N ALA A 107 -3.30 5.87 2.28
CA ALA A 107 -3.10 6.93 3.27
C ALA A 107 -4.43 7.41 3.85
N MET A 108 -5.16 6.47 4.47
CA MET A 108 -6.58 6.58 4.80
C MET A 108 -6.79 6.57 6.33
N PRO A 109 -6.54 7.69 7.04
CA PRO A 109 -6.50 7.70 8.50
C PRO A 109 -7.84 7.33 9.16
N PHE A 110 -9.00 7.60 8.55
CA PHE A 110 -10.29 7.23 9.12
C PHE A 110 -10.61 5.74 8.87
N MET A 111 -10.16 5.17 7.75
CA MET A 111 -10.21 3.72 7.52
C MET A 111 -9.39 2.97 8.59
N GLU A 112 -8.20 3.49 8.89
CA GLU A 112 -7.28 2.98 9.92
C GLU A 112 -7.69 3.38 11.35
N LYS A 113 -8.82 4.09 11.51
CA LYS A 113 -9.35 4.57 12.80
C LYS A 113 -8.32 5.34 13.63
N ALA A 114 -7.46 6.11 12.98
CA ALA A 114 -6.48 6.95 13.65
C ALA A 114 -7.17 7.98 14.54
N GLU A 115 -6.82 8.01 15.83
CA GLU A 115 -7.35 8.98 16.80
C GLU A 115 -7.02 10.43 16.38
N HIS A 116 -5.86 10.60 15.75
CA HIS A 116 -5.36 11.89 15.26
C HIS A 116 -4.96 11.78 13.78
N PRO A 117 -5.88 12.02 12.83
CA PRO A 117 -5.65 11.78 11.40
C PRO A 117 -4.43 12.51 10.80
N GLU A 118 -4.25 13.80 11.14
CA GLU A 118 -3.14 14.60 10.60
C GLU A 118 -1.77 14.16 11.17
N PRO A 119 -1.59 14.00 12.50
CA PRO A 119 -0.37 13.40 13.05
C PRO A 119 -0.06 12.00 12.51
N TRP A 120 -1.10 11.17 12.28
CA TRP A 120 -0.94 9.84 11.70
C TRP A 120 -0.40 9.91 10.26
N LEU A 121 -0.95 10.80 9.43
CA LEU A 121 -0.44 11.05 8.06
C LEU A 121 1.00 11.55 8.08
N GLN A 122 1.34 12.44 9.03
CA GLN A 122 2.71 12.92 9.19
C GLN A 122 3.68 11.76 9.51
N GLN A 123 3.29 10.86 10.41
CA GLN A 123 4.09 9.69 10.75
C GLN A 123 4.28 8.78 9.53
N LEU A 124 3.23 8.59 8.72
CA LEU A 124 3.29 7.78 7.49
C LEU A 124 4.32 8.35 6.50
N VAL A 125 4.30 9.67 6.27
CA VAL A 125 5.28 10.34 5.40
C VAL A 125 6.70 10.20 5.95
N GLN A 126 6.89 10.39 7.26
CA GLN A 126 8.21 10.24 7.91
C GLN A 126 8.78 8.83 7.75
N ARG A 127 7.93 7.79 7.90
CA ARG A 127 8.35 6.40 7.70
C ARG A 127 8.69 6.11 6.25
N ALA A 128 7.90 6.61 5.29
CA ALA A 128 8.22 6.46 3.87
C ALA A 128 9.54 7.16 3.51
N ALA A 129 9.79 8.35 4.04
CA ALA A 129 11.00 9.13 3.82
C ALA A 129 12.28 8.49 4.38
N ALA A 130 12.15 7.59 5.37
CA ALA A 130 13.28 6.86 5.93
C ALA A 130 13.83 5.77 5.00
N VAL A 131 13.10 5.41 3.94
CA VAL A 131 13.53 4.45 2.91
C VAL A 131 14.03 5.19 1.68
N SER A 132 15.19 4.78 1.16
CA SER A 132 15.75 5.34 -0.08
C SER A 132 14.75 5.24 -1.23
N GLU A 133 14.57 6.32 -2.00
CA GLU A 133 13.53 6.47 -3.03
C GLU A 133 12.06 6.38 -2.53
N GLY A 134 11.83 6.27 -1.21
CA GLY A 134 10.49 6.07 -0.64
C GLY A 134 9.50 7.17 -1.06
N LEU A 135 9.80 8.44 -0.83
CA LEU A 135 8.91 9.54 -1.27
C LEU A 135 8.87 9.73 -2.79
N ASN A 136 9.91 9.31 -3.52
CA ASN A 136 9.99 9.45 -4.97
C ASN A 136 9.13 8.44 -5.72
N LYS A 137 8.92 7.27 -5.10
CA LYS A 137 8.18 6.16 -5.69
C LYS A 137 6.85 5.91 -5.01
N THR A 138 6.44 6.74 -4.05
CA THR A 138 5.18 6.52 -3.32
C THR A 138 4.12 7.53 -3.70
N VAL A 139 2.98 7.02 -4.16
CA VAL A 139 1.71 7.76 -4.23
C VAL A 139 1.00 7.61 -2.89
N PHE A 140 0.71 8.72 -2.23
CA PHE A 140 -0.14 8.73 -1.03
C PHE A 140 -1.59 8.89 -1.47
N GLU A 141 -2.36 7.80 -1.41
CA GLU A 141 -3.77 7.76 -1.81
C GLU A 141 -4.66 8.12 -0.62
N LEU A 142 -5.22 9.33 -0.64
CA LEU A 142 -6.14 9.80 0.38
C LEU A 142 -7.52 9.19 0.21
N GLN A 143 -8.25 9.11 1.31
CA GLN A 143 -9.66 8.77 1.27
C GLN A 143 -10.56 9.96 0.95
N ALA A 144 -11.49 9.77 0.02
CA ALA A 144 -12.55 10.73 -0.30
C ALA A 144 -13.92 10.32 0.28
N GLN A 145 -14.04 9.08 0.77
CA GLN A 145 -15.19 8.56 1.50
C GLN A 145 -14.72 8.02 2.86
N ASP A 146 -15.54 8.15 3.90
CA ASP A 146 -15.37 7.42 5.15
C ASP A 146 -16.10 6.08 5.07
N TRP A 147 -15.36 4.98 5.00
CA TRP A 147 -15.92 3.63 4.91
C TRP A 147 -16.67 3.18 6.16
N ASN A 148 -16.45 3.81 7.32
CA ASN A 148 -17.20 3.48 8.53
C ASN A 148 -18.63 4.04 8.47
N THR A 149 -18.77 5.26 7.94
CA THR A 149 -20.06 5.97 7.89
C THR A 149 -20.71 5.95 6.52
N GLN A 150 -19.99 5.50 5.48
CA GLN A 150 -20.36 5.54 4.07
C GLN A 150 -20.62 6.96 3.54
N LYS A 151 -20.13 7.99 4.24
CA LYS A 151 -20.31 9.40 3.88
C LYS A 151 -19.06 9.95 3.19
N PRO A 152 -19.20 10.96 2.32
CA PRO A 152 -18.04 11.63 1.76
C PRO A 152 -17.23 12.35 2.85
N ILE A 153 -15.91 12.39 2.68
CA ILE A 153 -15.04 13.23 3.50
C ILE A 153 -15.35 14.69 3.19
N ALA A 154 -15.62 15.49 4.23
CA ALA A 154 -15.85 16.92 4.06
C ALA A 154 -14.67 17.59 3.35
N MET A 155 -14.94 18.43 2.36
CA MET A 155 -13.88 19.04 1.54
C MET A 155 -12.85 19.83 2.35
N GLU A 156 -13.26 20.48 3.45
CA GLU A 156 -12.32 21.14 4.37
C GLU A 156 -11.29 20.15 4.94
N VAL A 157 -11.74 18.96 5.35
CA VAL A 157 -10.87 17.91 5.89
C VAL A 157 -9.96 17.36 4.79
N PHE A 158 -10.54 17.05 3.62
CA PHE A 158 -9.77 16.54 2.48
C PHE A 158 -8.67 17.53 2.07
N ASN A 159 -9.00 18.81 1.89
CA ASN A 159 -8.04 19.85 1.51
C ASN A 159 -6.95 20.05 2.57
N ARG A 160 -7.29 20.02 3.88
CA ARG A 160 -6.27 20.05 4.95
C ARG A 160 -5.28 18.90 4.85
N GLN A 161 -5.75 17.68 4.59
CA GLN A 161 -4.87 16.52 4.42
C GLN A 161 -3.97 16.66 3.18
N VAL A 162 -4.51 17.13 2.06
CA VAL A 162 -3.73 17.40 0.84
C VAL A 162 -2.65 18.44 1.09
N GLU A 163 -2.99 19.56 1.73
CA GLU A 163 -2.03 20.61 2.07
C GLU A 163 -0.94 20.13 3.03
N LEU A 164 -1.32 19.33 4.03
CA LEU A 164 -0.38 18.72 4.96
C LEU A 164 0.64 17.86 4.22
N LEU A 165 0.20 16.93 3.37
CA LEU A 165 1.10 16.05 2.63
C LEU A 165 2.05 16.85 1.72
N ARG A 166 1.54 17.89 1.04
CA ARG A 166 2.38 18.80 0.25
C ARG A 166 3.43 19.52 1.10
N LYS A 167 3.05 20.05 2.27
CA LYS A 167 3.98 20.72 3.21
C LYS A 167 5.07 19.77 3.71
N LEU A 168 4.78 18.48 3.82
CA LEU A 168 5.73 17.43 4.18
C LEU A 168 6.61 16.95 3.01
N GLY A 169 6.47 17.54 1.81
CA GLY A 169 7.28 17.21 0.65
C GLY A 169 6.76 16.04 -0.19
N VAL A 170 5.53 15.58 0.04
CA VAL A 170 4.89 14.56 -0.81
C VAL A 170 4.63 15.14 -2.19
N ARG A 171 5.10 14.45 -3.23
CA ARG A 171 4.96 14.87 -4.64
C ARG A 171 3.89 14.11 -5.41
N HIS A 172 3.64 12.85 -5.03
CA HIS A 172 2.66 12.00 -5.68
C HIS A 172 1.48 11.80 -4.73
N LEU A 173 0.35 12.39 -5.11
CA LEU A 173 -0.91 12.33 -4.36
C LEU A 173 -1.96 11.67 -5.25
N GLY A 174 -2.80 10.85 -4.63
CA GLY A 174 -4.00 10.28 -5.23
C GLY A 174 -5.17 10.38 -4.27
N TYR A 175 -6.35 9.98 -4.72
CA TYR A 175 -7.50 9.80 -3.84
C TYR A 175 -8.43 8.71 -4.36
N TYR A 176 -9.20 8.12 -3.46
CA TYR A 176 -10.24 7.15 -3.78
C TYR A 176 -11.42 7.21 -2.79
N PRO A 177 -12.68 7.00 -3.22
CA PRO A 177 -13.14 6.98 -4.61
C PRO A 177 -13.40 8.37 -5.19
N ASP A 178 -13.63 8.46 -6.50
CA ASP A 178 -14.20 9.64 -7.14
C ASP A 178 -15.69 9.42 -7.40
N ASN A 179 -16.54 10.34 -6.94
CA ASN A 179 -17.97 10.34 -7.22
C ASN A 179 -18.32 11.49 -8.18
N LEU A 180 -18.16 11.21 -9.47
CA LEU A 180 -18.44 12.12 -10.57
C LEU A 180 -19.88 12.66 -10.59
N PHE A 181 -20.85 11.93 -10.04
CA PHE A 181 -22.26 12.31 -10.09
C PHE A 181 -22.61 13.38 -9.06
N ASP A 182 -21.86 13.43 -7.95
CA ASP A 182 -22.09 14.34 -6.83
C ASP A 182 -20.98 15.40 -6.68
N ASP A 183 -20.06 15.50 -7.65
CA ASP A 183 -18.88 16.40 -7.62
C ASP A 183 -18.09 16.26 -6.30
N GLN A 184 -17.72 15.02 -5.98
CA GLN A 184 -17.12 14.67 -4.69
C GLN A 184 -15.94 13.68 -4.86
N PRO A 185 -14.69 14.10 -4.58
CA PRO A 185 -14.28 15.43 -4.14
C PRO A 185 -14.56 16.52 -5.18
N ARG A 186 -14.86 17.74 -4.71
CA ARG A 186 -15.22 18.87 -5.58
C ARG A 186 -14.12 19.21 -6.58
N LEU A 187 -14.44 19.16 -7.88
CA LEU A 187 -13.49 19.34 -8.98
C LEU A 187 -12.71 20.66 -8.88
N ALA A 188 -13.37 21.75 -8.49
CA ALA A 188 -12.73 23.05 -8.36
C ALA A 188 -11.59 23.05 -7.33
N ASP A 189 -11.70 22.28 -6.25
CA ASP A 189 -10.64 22.14 -5.25
C ASP A 189 -9.52 21.22 -5.77
N LEU A 190 -9.90 20.12 -6.44
CA LEU A 190 -8.93 19.23 -7.07
C LEU A 190 -8.06 19.97 -8.09
N GLN A 191 -8.62 20.88 -8.88
CA GLN A 191 -7.84 21.69 -9.83
C GLN A 191 -6.80 22.58 -9.14
N GLN A 192 -7.04 23.05 -7.92
CA GLN A 192 -6.07 23.84 -7.17
C GLN A 192 -4.94 22.99 -6.60
N HIS A 193 -5.24 21.76 -6.18
CA HIS A 193 -4.33 20.92 -5.42
C HIS A 193 -3.77 19.69 -6.16
N PHE A 194 -4.27 19.34 -7.35
CA PHE A 194 -3.83 18.19 -8.13
C PHE A 194 -3.40 18.55 -9.55
N ALA A 195 -3.65 19.78 -10.02
CA ALA A 195 -3.12 20.22 -11.29
C ALA A 195 -1.58 20.15 -11.26
N LEU A 196 -1.01 19.41 -12.21
CA LEU A 196 0.42 19.46 -12.48
C LEU A 196 0.74 20.84 -13.03
N PRO A 197 1.84 21.49 -12.58
CA PRO A 197 2.29 22.73 -13.20
C PRO A 197 2.43 22.49 -14.70
N GLY A 198 1.80 23.35 -15.50
CA GLY A 198 1.86 23.24 -16.96
C GLY A 198 3.31 23.15 -17.40
N LYS A 199 3.61 22.26 -18.36
CA LYS A 199 4.91 22.27 -19.03
C LYS A 199 5.06 23.65 -19.69
N HIS A 200 5.84 24.53 -19.08
CA HIS A 200 6.35 25.73 -19.72
C HIS A 200 7.56 25.36 -20.60
#